data_AF-A0AAN8WB24-F1
#
_entry.id   AF-A0AAN8WB24-F1
#
_cell.length_a   1.000
_cell.length_b   1.000
_cell.length_c   1.000
_cell.angle_alpha   90.00
_cell.angle_beta   90.00
_cell.angle_gamma   90.00
#
_symmetry.space_group_name_H-M   'P 1'
#
loop_
_entity.id
_entity.type
_entity.pdbx_description
1 polymer ?
#
loop_
_entity_poly.entity_id
_entity_poly.type
_entity_poly.pdbx_seq_one_letter_code
_entity_poly.pdbx_strand_id
1 'polypeptide(L)'
;GSYVCEYVGEIITDLEADQREDDSYLFDLDNRDSETFCIDARAYGNIARFINHLCEPNLTPVKIFIDHQDLVFPRIALFANRDIEADEELG
;
A
#
# COMPACT_ATOMS: atom_id res chain seq x y z
N GLY A 1 16.36 0.21 4.81
CA GLY A 1 15.79 1.51 4.48
C GLY A 1 15.18 2.18 5.69
N SER A 2 15.06 3.50 5.68
CA SER A 2 14.28 4.26 6.66
C SER A 2 12.78 4.07 6.41
N TYR A 3 11.98 3.93 7.47
CA TYR A 3 10.52 3.94 7.36
C TYR A 3 10.05 5.34 6.93
N VAL A 4 9.14 5.40 5.95
CA VAL A 4 8.60 6.66 5.43
C VAL A 4 7.16 6.84 5.89
N CYS A 5 6.28 5.93 5.46
CA CYS A 5 4.87 5.92 5.87
C CYS A 5 4.25 4.55 5.63
N GLU A 6 2.97 4.40 5.96
CA GLU A 6 2.18 3.22 5.68
C GLU A 6 1.12 3.54 4.63
N TYR A 7 0.79 2.59 3.76
CA TYR A 7 -0.35 2.71 2.86
C TYR A 7 -1.63 2.34 3.62
N VAL A 8 -2.42 3.36 3.98
CA VAL A 8 -3.63 3.19 4.80
C VAL A 8 -4.85 3.54 3.97
N GLY A 9 -5.88 2.69 4.07
CA GLY A 9 -7.19 2.91 3.47
C GLY A 9 -8.26 1.93 3.95
N GLU A 10 -9.35 1.83 3.21
CA GLU A 10 -10.43 0.86 3.44
C GLU A 10 -9.97 -0.53 2.98
N ILE A 11 -10.09 -1.57 3.82
CA ILE A 11 -9.82 -2.95 3.39
C ILE A 11 -11.09 -3.52 2.76
N ILE A 12 -11.02 -3.95 1.51
CA ILE A 12 -12.12 -4.54 0.76
C ILE A 12 -11.68 -5.85 0.11
N THR A 13 -12.64 -6.71 -0.24
CA THR A 13 -12.37 -7.91 -1.04
C THR A 13 -12.15 -7.55 -2.50
N ASP A 14 -11.45 -8.39 -3.25
CA ASP A 14 -11.28 -8.19 -4.69
C ASP A 14 -12.63 -8.12 -5.44
N LEU A 15 -13.64 -8.87 -4.98
CA LEU A 15 -14.99 -8.83 -5.56
C LEU A 15 -15.67 -7.45 -5.39
N GLU A 16 -15.42 -6.77 -4.27
CA GLU A 16 -15.90 -5.40 -4.05
C GLU A 16 -15.07 -4.41 -4.86
N ALA A 17 -13.75 -4.62 -4.95
CA ALA A 17 -12.85 -3.78 -5.75
C ALA A 17 -13.25 -3.76 -7.23
N ASP A 18 -13.59 -4.92 -7.81
CA ASP A 18 -14.07 -5.06 -9.19
C ASP A 18 -15.37 -4.28 -9.48
N GLN A 19 -16.13 -3.90 -8.44
CA GLN A 19 -17.37 -3.13 -8.56
C GLN A 19 -17.15 -1.63 -8.42
N ARG A 20 -15.94 -1.19 -8.02
CA ARG A 20 -15.60 0.24 -7.90
C ARG A 20 -15.35 0.83 -9.29
N GLU A 21 -15.85 2.04 -9.53
CA GLU A 21 -15.64 2.74 -10.81
C GLU A 21 -14.23 3.32 -10.96
N ASP A 22 -13.55 3.58 -9.83
CA ASP A 22 -12.23 4.24 -9.77
C ASP A 22 -11.26 3.35 -9.00
N ASP A 23 -10.30 2.79 -9.71
CA ASP A 23 -9.27 1.85 -9.24
C ASP A 23 -7.91 2.53 -8.99
N SER A 24 -7.83 3.86 -9.12
CA SER A 24 -6.56 4.60 -9.06
C SER A 24 -5.82 4.53 -7.71
N TYR A 25 -6.49 4.07 -6.66
CA TYR A 25 -5.99 4.08 -5.27
C TYR A 25 -6.08 2.70 -4.60
N LEU A 26 -6.03 1.63 -5.39
CA LEU A 26 -6.00 0.26 -4.89
C LEU A 26 -4.57 -0.20 -4.63
N PHE A 27 -4.38 -0.95 -3.54
CA PHE A 27 -3.15 -1.66 -3.24
C PHE A 27 -3.46 -3.12 -2.89
N ASP A 28 -2.98 -4.06 -3.71
CA ASP A 28 -3.30 -5.49 -3.55
C ASP A 28 -2.56 -6.12 -2.37
N LEU A 29 -3.30 -6.88 -1.56
CA LEU A 29 -2.78 -7.68 -0.45
C LEU A 29 -2.68 -9.15 -0.87
N ASP A 30 -2.01 -9.42 -1.99
CA ASP A 30 -1.85 -10.76 -2.56
C ASP A 30 -1.64 -11.85 -1.50
N ASN A 31 -2.55 -12.82 -1.44
CA ASN A 31 -2.43 -14.01 -0.62
C ASN A 31 -2.53 -15.25 -1.50
N ARG A 32 -1.55 -16.15 -1.41
CA ARG A 32 -1.45 -17.32 -2.31
C ARG A 32 -2.43 -18.43 -1.99
N ASP A 33 -2.97 -18.43 -0.77
CA ASP A 33 -3.67 -19.60 -0.21
C ASP A 33 -5.13 -19.31 0.19
N SER A 34 -5.67 -18.12 -0.07
CA SER A 34 -7.01 -17.71 0.37
C SER A 34 -7.68 -16.67 -0.53
N GLU A 35 -8.88 -16.24 -0.11
CA GLU A 35 -9.51 -15.01 -0.58
C GLU A 35 -8.53 -13.84 -0.51
N THR A 36 -8.52 -13.04 -1.57
CA THR A 36 -7.67 -11.88 -1.78
C THR A 36 -8.40 -10.60 -1.41
N PHE A 37 -7.62 -9.66 -0.89
CA PHE A 37 -8.09 -8.37 -0.41
C PHE A 37 -7.21 -7.29 -0.98
N CYS A 38 -7.73 -6.07 -1.02
CA CYS A 38 -6.95 -4.87 -1.33
C CYS A 38 -7.27 -3.75 -0.34
N ILE A 39 -6.37 -2.78 -0.29
CA ILE A 39 -6.57 -1.52 0.42
C ILE A 39 -7.00 -0.47 -0.60
N ASP A 40 -8.22 0.05 -0.45
CA ASP A 40 -8.76 1.16 -1.23
C ASP A 40 -8.59 2.49 -0.48
N ALA A 41 -7.69 3.35 -0.98
CA ALA A 41 -7.43 4.67 -0.41
C ALA A 41 -8.25 5.81 -1.09
N ARG A 42 -9.27 5.48 -1.88
CA ARG A 42 -10.05 6.46 -2.66
C ARG A 42 -10.89 7.39 -1.80
N ALA A 43 -11.69 6.81 -0.90
CA ALA A 43 -12.60 7.54 -0.01
C ALA A 43 -11.95 7.82 1.36
N TYR A 44 -11.21 6.83 1.88
CA TYR A 44 -10.51 6.90 3.15
C TYR A 44 -9.06 6.53 2.91
N GLY A 45 -8.12 7.45 3.14
CA GLY A 45 -6.71 7.16 3.00
C GLY A 45 -5.82 8.21 3.66
N ASN A 46 -4.55 7.88 3.88
CA ASN A 46 -3.57 8.80 4.45
C ASN A 46 -2.69 9.45 3.35
N ILE A 47 -1.55 10.03 3.73
CA ILE A 47 -0.63 10.70 2.79
C ILE A 47 -0.10 9.77 1.68
N ALA A 48 -0.01 8.46 1.94
CA ALA A 48 0.58 7.51 0.99
C ALA A 48 -0.22 7.38 -0.31
N ARG A 49 -1.53 7.73 -0.29
CA ARG A 49 -2.38 7.72 -1.49
C ARG A 49 -1.91 8.70 -2.59
N PHE A 50 -1.05 9.67 -2.24
CA PHE A 50 -0.54 10.68 -3.16
C PHE A 50 0.87 10.38 -3.68
N ILE A 51 1.47 9.27 -3.25
CA ILE A 51 2.75 8.80 -3.76
C ILE A 51 2.52 8.31 -5.19
N ASN A 52 3.23 8.91 -6.14
CA ASN A 52 3.13 8.54 -7.54
C ASN A 52 3.91 7.25 -7.82
N HIS A 53 3.65 6.64 -8.98
CA HIS A 53 4.46 5.54 -9.48
C HIS A 53 5.77 6.07 -10.09
N LEU A 54 6.90 5.51 -9.69
CA LEU A 54 8.16 5.63 -10.41
C LEU A 54 8.59 4.27 -10.99
N CYS A 55 9.01 4.23 -12.24
CA CYS A 55 9.59 3.02 -12.86
C CYS A 55 10.89 2.57 -12.17
N GLU A 56 11.62 3.54 -11.61
CA GLU A 56 12.81 3.34 -10.77
C GLU A 56 12.49 3.88 -9.37
N PRO A 57 11.77 3.10 -8.53
CA PRO A 57 11.21 3.59 -7.28
C PRO A 57 12.30 3.84 -6.24
N ASN A 58 12.12 4.86 -5.41
CA ASN A 58 12.93 5.11 -4.22
C ASN A 58 12.29 4.57 -2.94
N LEU A 59 11.05 4.07 -3.03
CA LEU A 59 10.35 3.35 -1.97
C LEU A 59 10.17 1.87 -2.28
N THR A 60 9.98 1.07 -1.23
CA THR A 60 9.65 -0.35 -1.34
C THR A 60 8.57 -0.71 -0.32
N PRO A 61 7.44 -1.29 -0.76
CA PRO A 61 6.40 -1.76 0.13
C PRO A 61 6.81 -3.06 0.82
N VAL A 62 6.53 -3.14 2.12
CA VAL A 62 6.84 -4.29 2.96
C VAL A 62 5.60 -4.63 3.79
N LYS A 63 5.20 -5.90 3.75
CA LYS A 63 4.13 -6.45 4.60
C LYS A 63 4.63 -6.54 6.04
N ILE A 64 3.93 -5.91 6.98
CA ILE A 64 4.26 -5.94 8.39
C ILE A 64 3.05 -6.36 9.24
N PHE A 65 3.35 -6.98 10.39
CA PHE A 65 2.39 -7.46 11.37
C PHE A 65 2.78 -6.88 12.73
N ILE A 66 1.93 -6.04 13.30
CA ILE A 66 2.20 -5.35 14.58
C ILE A 66 1.20 -5.82 15.63
N ASP A 67 -0.05 -5.42 15.47
CA ASP A 67 -1.11 -5.63 16.47
C ASP A 67 -1.72 -7.04 16.41
N HIS A 68 -1.66 -7.66 15.24
CA HIS A 68 -2.11 -9.02 14.98
C HIS A 68 -1.17 -9.72 13.99
N GLN A 69 -1.28 -11.06 13.93
CA GLN A 69 -0.50 -11.93 13.04
C GLN A 69 -1.41 -12.64 12.01
N ASP A 70 -2.59 -12.10 11.77
CA ASP A 70 -3.46 -12.57 10.70
C ASP A 70 -2.82 -12.30 9.33
N LEU A 71 -2.36 -13.37 8.68
CA LEU A 71 -1.63 -13.31 7.41
C LEU A 71 -2.48 -12.77 6.26
N VAL A 72 -3.80 -12.73 6.40
CA VAL A 72 -4.73 -12.19 5.41
C VAL A 72 -4.68 -10.66 5.39
N PHE A 73 -4.39 -10.02 6.53
CA PHE A 73 -4.47 -8.55 6.67
C PHE A 73 -3.13 -7.90 7.03
N PRO A 74 -2.05 -8.08 6.23
CA PRO A 74 -0.81 -7.38 6.51
C PRO A 74 -1.00 -5.86 6.38
N ARG A 75 -0.29 -5.09 7.20
CA ARG A 75 -0.15 -3.64 6.99
C ARG A 75 0.96 -3.40 5.97
N ILE A 76 0.81 -2.38 5.12
CA ILE A 76 1.79 -2.08 4.06
C ILE A 76 2.64 -0.89 4.45
N ALA A 77 3.88 -1.14 4.88
CA ALA A 77 4.83 -0.09 5.22
C ALA A 77 5.78 0.20 4.05
N LEU A 78 5.97 1.48 3.73
CA LEU A 78 6.87 1.97 2.70
C LEU A 78 8.21 2.36 3.33
N PHE A 79 9.29 1.75 2.83
CA PHE A 79 10.66 2.02 3.26
C PHE A 79 11.48 2.59 2.11
N ALA A 80 12.38 3.53 2.42
CA ALA A 80 13.37 4.02 1.46
C ALA A 80 14.33 2.89 1.05
N ASN A 81 14.50 2.65 -0.25
CA ASN A 81 15.40 1.60 -0.75
C ASN A 81 16.82 2.13 -1.08
N ARG A 82 16.99 3.45 -1.07
CA ARG A 82 18.25 4.19 -1.18
C ARG A 82 18.16 5.49 -0.37
N ASP A 83 19.25 6.25 -0.34
CA ASP A 83 19.22 7.61 0.18
C ASP A 83 18.36 8.50 -0.75
N ILE A 84 17.53 9.35 -0.15
CA ILE A 84 16.58 10.25 -0.83
C ILE A 84 16.97 11.66 -0.45
N GLU A 85 17.25 12.49 -1.46
CA GLU A 85 17.66 13.87 -1.26
C GLU A 85 16.47 14.75 -0.86
N ALA A 86 16.75 15.91 -0.27
CA ALA A 86 15.71 16.89 0.01
C ALA A 86 15.00 17.31 -1.29
N ASP A 87 13.66 17.43 -1.22
CA ASP A 87 12.78 17.78 -2.34
C ASP A 87 12.71 16.74 -3.49
N GLU A 88 13.33 15.57 -3.33
CA GLU A 88 13.16 14.45 -4.27
C GLU A 88 11.74 13.84 -4.13
N GLU A 89 11.07 13.61 -5.26
CA GLU A 89 9.74 13.00 -5.28
C GLU A 89 9.79 11.54 -4.81
N LEU A 90 8.82 11.14 -3.99
CA LEU A 90 8.67 9.77 -3.52
C LEU A 90 7.83 8.96 -4.51
N GLY A 91 8.26 7.72 -4.82
CA GLY A 91 7.51 6.78 -5.63
C GLY A 91 8.22 5.47 -5.96
#